data_AF-A0A840ICG6-F1
#
_entry.id   AF-A0A840ICG6-F1
#
_cell.length_a   1.000
_cell.length_b   1.000
_cell.length_c   1.000
_cell.angle_alpha   90.00
_cell.angle_beta   90.00
_cell.angle_gamma   90.00
#
_symmetry.space_group_name_H-M   'P 1'
#
loop_
_entity.id
_entity.type
_entity.pdbx_description
1 polymer ?
#
loop_
_entity_poly.entity_id
_entity_poly.type
_entity_poly.pdbx_seq_one_letter_code
_entity_poly.pdbx_strand_id
1 'polypeptide(L)'
;MQVASEQEQVDEGEERVASLVERGLFASALEFYGAAGAAIDCGGSEKPALRLDLDALQAVRAAMGALERRIAIAWGAGLSYERIASITRLELELVELIVRRQRAEPAR
;
A
#
# COMPACT_ATOMS: atom_id res chain seq x y z
N MET A 1 20.76 -20.25 -34.64
CA MET A 1 19.90 -20.44 -33.45
C MET A 1 20.56 -19.70 -32.30
N GLN A 2 20.14 -18.47 -31.99
CA GLN A 2 20.78 -17.65 -30.95
C GLN A 2 19.88 -16.51 -30.46
N VAL A 3 18.55 -16.74 -30.41
CA VAL A 3 17.55 -15.70 -30.09
C VAL A 3 16.83 -15.94 -28.75
N ALA A 4 17.10 -17.05 -28.07
CA ALA A 4 16.40 -17.41 -26.82
C ALA A 4 16.97 -16.69 -25.58
N SER A 5 18.23 -16.26 -25.61
CA SER A 5 18.96 -15.85 -24.40
C SER A 5 18.67 -14.44 -23.89
N GLU A 6 18.09 -13.57 -24.72
CA GLU A 6 17.78 -12.18 -24.34
C GLU A 6 16.33 -12.01 -23.82
N GLN A 7 15.40 -12.87 -24.24
CA GLN A 7 14.00 -12.80 -23.78
C GLN A 7 13.82 -13.34 -22.35
N GLU A 8 14.61 -14.33 -21.95
CA GLU A 8 14.53 -14.94 -20.60
C GLU A 8 15.08 -14.02 -19.48
N GLN A 9 16.06 -13.17 -19.79
CA GLN A 9 16.67 -12.28 -18.78
C GLN A 9 15.82 -11.04 -18.45
N VAL A 10 14.96 -10.60 -19.38
CA VAL A 10 14.06 -9.45 -19.17
C VAL A 10 12.88 -9.85 -18.29
N ASP A 11 12.35 -11.07 -18.51
CA ASP A 11 11.19 -11.62 -17.79
C ASP A 11 11.48 -11.82 -16.29
N GLU A 12 12.64 -12.41 -15.95
CA GLU A 12 13.05 -12.58 -14.55
C GLU A 12 13.30 -11.25 -13.82
N GLY A 13 13.73 -10.21 -14.55
CA GLY A 13 13.96 -8.88 -13.98
C GLY A 13 12.65 -8.19 -13.59
N GLU A 14 11.65 -8.26 -14.46
CA GLU A 14 10.32 -7.69 -14.23
C GLU A 14 9.58 -8.43 -13.10
N GLU A 15 9.63 -9.76 -13.06
CA GLU A 15 9.02 -10.55 -11.98
C GLU A 15 9.65 -10.25 -10.60
N ARG A 16 10.98 -10.08 -10.54
CA ARG A 16 11.67 -9.73 -9.28
C ARG A 16 11.29 -8.33 -8.80
N VAL A 17 11.19 -7.36 -9.71
CA VAL A 17 10.77 -5.99 -9.38
C VAL A 17 9.33 -5.98 -8.91
N ALA A 18 8.42 -6.66 -9.60
CA ALA A 18 7.03 -6.83 -9.18
C ALA A 18 6.95 -7.45 -7.78
N SER A 19 7.72 -8.52 -7.51
CA SER A 19 7.79 -9.16 -6.20
C SER A 19 8.28 -8.22 -5.08
N LEU A 20 9.22 -7.31 -5.36
CA LEU A 20 9.69 -6.33 -4.38
C LEU A 20 8.67 -5.21 -4.14
N VAL A 21 7.98 -4.77 -5.19
CA VAL A 21 6.90 -3.79 -5.11
C VAL A 21 5.73 -4.34 -4.29
N GLU A 22 5.30 -5.56 -4.57
CA GLU A 22 4.23 -6.25 -3.83
C GLU A 22 4.58 -6.43 -2.36
N ARG A 23 5.79 -6.92 -2.05
CA ARG A 23 6.28 -7.04 -0.66
C ARG A 23 6.30 -5.69 0.05
N GLY A 24 6.78 -4.67 -0.65
CA GLY A 24 6.81 -3.31 -0.15
C GLY A 24 5.42 -2.74 0.16
N LEU A 25 4.46 -2.98 -0.73
CA LEU A 25 3.07 -2.58 -0.57
C LEU A 25 2.41 -3.30 0.61
N PHE A 26 2.63 -4.61 0.72
CA PHE A 26 2.13 -5.42 1.83
C PHE A 26 2.69 -4.96 3.18
N ALA A 27 4.00 -4.68 3.27
CA ALA A 27 4.62 -4.18 4.49
C ALA A 27 3.99 -2.85 4.95
N SER A 28 3.77 -1.90 4.04
CA SER A 28 3.11 -0.63 4.37
C SER A 28 1.65 -0.81 4.79
N ALA A 29 0.93 -1.78 4.22
CA ALA A 29 -0.43 -2.10 4.66
C ALA A 29 -0.43 -2.64 6.09
N LEU A 30 0.50 -3.54 6.42
CA LEU A 30 0.65 -4.05 7.78
C LEU A 30 0.99 -2.95 8.79
N GLU A 31 1.89 -2.01 8.45
CA GLU A 31 2.20 -0.87 9.30
C GLU A 31 0.96 0.00 9.57
N PHE A 32 0.16 0.27 8.53
CA PHE A 32 -1.09 1.01 8.67
C PHE A 32 -2.09 0.31 9.60
N TYR A 33 -2.36 -0.98 9.38
CA TYR A 33 -3.29 -1.72 10.24
C TYR A 33 -2.77 -1.88 11.67
N GLY A 34 -1.46 -2.03 11.85
CA GLY A 34 -0.82 -2.05 13.16
C GLY A 34 -1.00 -0.73 13.91
N ALA A 35 -0.74 0.40 13.23
CA ALA A 35 -0.95 1.73 13.79
C ALA A 35 -2.43 1.98 14.12
N ALA A 36 -3.34 1.61 13.21
CA ALA A 36 -4.79 1.74 13.42
C ALA A 36 -5.27 0.90 14.61
N GLY A 37 -4.80 -0.35 14.70
CA GLY A 37 -5.10 -1.22 15.84
C GLY A 37 -4.58 -0.68 17.16
N ALA A 38 -3.40 -0.04 17.18
CA ALA A 38 -2.85 0.59 18.38
C ALA A 38 -3.65 1.84 18.83
N ALA A 39 -4.28 2.55 17.88
CA ALA A 39 -5.10 3.73 18.12
C ALA A 39 -6.55 3.40 18.52
N ILE A 40 -6.96 2.13 18.46
CA ILE A 40 -8.29 1.68 18.85
C ILE A 40 -8.20 0.94 20.19
N ASP A 41 -9.02 1.37 21.15
CA ASP A 41 -9.25 0.64 22.38
C ASP A 41 -10.35 -0.40 22.19
N CYS A 42 -9.95 -1.66 22.13
CA CYS A 42 -10.85 -2.82 22.09
C CYS A 42 -11.08 -3.46 23.47
N GLY A 43 -10.52 -2.90 24.56
CA GLY A 43 -10.60 -3.46 25.91
C GLY A 43 -11.83 -3.03 26.72
N GLY A 44 -12.60 -2.04 26.24
CA GLY A 44 -13.81 -1.52 26.88
C GLY A 44 -15.07 -2.34 26.57
N SER A 45 -16.02 -2.36 27.51
CA SER A 45 -17.07 -3.38 27.58
C SER A 45 -18.18 -3.34 26.53
N GLU A 46 -18.24 -2.41 25.57
CA GLU A 46 -19.34 -2.43 24.59
C GLU A 46 -19.00 -2.02 23.14
N LYS A 47 -17.99 -1.16 22.88
CA LYS A 47 -17.62 -0.76 21.50
C LYS A 47 -16.14 -0.38 21.38
N PRO A 48 -15.48 -0.68 20.24
CA PRO A 48 -14.16 -0.13 19.93
C PRO A 48 -14.21 1.40 19.98
N ALA A 49 -13.34 2.00 20.77
CA ALA A 49 -13.23 3.46 20.92
C ALA A 49 -11.87 3.94 20.40
N LEU A 50 -11.79 5.19 19.95
CA LEU A 50 -10.48 5.79 19.67
C LEU A 50 -9.77 6.08 20.99
N ARG A 51 -8.51 5.65 21.09
CA ARG A 51 -7.59 6.18 22.10
C ARG A 51 -7.32 7.64 21.72
N LEU A 52 -7.68 8.58 22.58
CA LEU A 52 -7.42 10.02 22.38
C LEU A 52 -5.94 10.36 22.65
N ASP A 53 -5.05 9.52 22.15
CA ASP A 53 -3.61 9.68 22.19
C ASP A 53 -3.17 10.34 20.88
N LEU A 54 -2.64 11.55 20.99
CA LEU A 54 -2.22 12.34 19.84
C LEU A 54 -1.11 11.62 19.05
N ASP A 55 -0.20 10.92 19.72
CA ASP A 55 0.91 10.24 19.08
C ASP A 55 0.41 9.03 18.28
N ALA A 56 -0.55 8.29 18.83
CA ALA A 56 -1.20 7.18 18.12
C ALA A 56 -1.95 7.68 16.86
N LEU A 57 -2.69 8.79 16.96
CA LEU A 57 -3.38 9.37 15.81
C LEU A 57 -2.41 9.90 14.74
N GLN A 58 -1.28 10.49 15.15
CA GLN A 58 -0.23 10.92 14.23
C GLN A 58 0.46 9.73 13.57
N ALA A 59 0.70 8.63 14.29
CA ALA A 59 1.25 7.40 13.73
C ALA A 59 0.33 6.80 12.65
N VAL A 60 -0.99 6.76 12.89
CA VAL A 60 -1.97 6.33 11.88
C VAL A 60 -1.90 7.21 10.63
N ARG A 61 -1.86 8.54 10.80
CA ARG A 61 -1.75 9.47 9.68
C ARG A 61 -0.46 9.28 8.89
N ALA A 62 0.67 9.09 9.57
CA ALA A 62 1.96 8.86 8.93
C ALA A 62 1.97 7.55 8.14
N ALA A 63 1.43 6.47 8.73
CA ALA A 63 1.33 5.15 8.09
C ALA A 63 0.40 5.18 6.87
N MET A 64 -0.75 5.88 6.95
CA MET A 64 -1.64 6.08 5.81
C MET A 64 -0.93 6.82 4.67
N GLY A 65 -0.21 7.90 4.97
CA GLY A 65 0.56 8.62 3.96
C GLY A 65 1.67 7.77 3.32
N ALA A 66 2.31 6.88 4.09
CA ALA A 66 3.28 5.92 3.55
C ALA A 66 2.62 4.88 2.64
N LEU A 67 1.48 4.31 3.05
CA LEU A 67 0.70 3.37 2.26
C LEU A 67 0.24 3.98 0.93
N GLU A 68 -0.28 5.20 0.94
CA GLU A 68 -0.69 5.90 -0.28
C GLU A 68 0.47 6.11 -1.26
N ARG A 69 1.64 6.53 -0.77
CA ARG A 69 2.85 6.63 -1.62
C ARG A 69 3.22 5.27 -2.21
N ARG A 70 3.11 4.20 -1.42
CA ARG A 70 3.42 2.85 -1.88
C ARG A 70 2.42 2.33 -2.91
N ILE A 71 1.14 2.67 -2.78
CA ILE A 71 0.08 2.40 -3.77
C ILE A 71 0.43 3.06 -5.10
N ALA A 72 0.87 4.31 -5.09
CA ALA A 72 1.25 4.99 -6.33
C ALA A 72 2.51 4.42 -6.98
N ILE A 73 3.51 4.02 -6.19
CA ILE A 73 4.68 3.30 -6.70
C ILE A 73 4.25 1.98 -7.35
N ALA A 74 3.37 1.22 -6.68
CA ALA A 74 2.86 -0.04 -7.21
C ALA A 74 2.08 0.13 -8.50
N TRP A 75 1.22 1.14 -8.56
CA TRP A 75 0.47 1.49 -9.76
C TRP A 75 1.41 1.95 -10.89
N GLY A 76 2.41 2.78 -10.59
CA GLY A 76 3.44 3.21 -11.55
C GLY A 76 4.33 2.08 -12.06
N ALA A 77 4.45 0.98 -11.30
CA ALA A 77 5.10 -0.26 -11.70
C ALA A 77 4.19 -1.21 -12.51
N GLY A 78 2.96 -0.79 -12.83
CA GLY A 78 2.04 -1.54 -13.71
C GLY A 78 1.09 -2.49 -13.00
N LEU A 79 1.04 -2.51 -11.66
CA LEU A 79 0.06 -3.33 -10.94
C LEU A 79 -1.36 -2.78 -11.17
N SER A 80 -2.31 -3.70 -11.37
CA SER A 80 -3.73 -3.35 -11.49
C SER A 80 -4.31 -2.88 -10.15
N TYR A 81 -5.42 -2.13 -10.20
CA TYR A 81 -6.10 -1.66 -8.99
C TYR A 81 -6.60 -2.83 -8.13
N GLU A 82 -7.11 -3.89 -8.75
CA GLU A 82 -7.58 -5.10 -8.09
C GLU A 82 -6.45 -5.83 -7.37
N ARG A 83 -5.26 -5.89 -7.99
CA ARG A 83 -4.09 -6.50 -7.36
C ARG A 83 -3.62 -5.69 -6.15
N ILE A 84 -3.57 -4.37 -6.29
CA ILE A 84 -3.23 -3.45 -5.18
C ILE A 84 -4.25 -3.58 -4.05
N ALA A 85 -5.55 -3.57 -4.35
CA ALA A 85 -6.63 -3.75 -3.38
C ALA A 85 -6.52 -5.11 -2.67
N SER A 86 -6.25 -6.19 -3.41
CA SER A 86 -6.05 -7.53 -2.85
C SER A 86 -4.88 -7.59 -1.85
N ILE A 87 -3.73 -7.00 -2.20
CA ILE A 87 -2.54 -6.97 -1.34
C ILE A 87 -2.77 -6.10 -0.10
N THR A 88 -3.35 -4.92 -0.29
CA THR A 88 -3.53 -3.93 0.78
C THR A 88 -4.76 -4.17 1.64
N ARG A 89 -5.70 -5.02 1.20
CA ARG A 89 -7.03 -5.23 1.82
C ARG A 89 -7.87 -3.95 1.90
N LEU A 90 -7.57 -2.97 1.06
CA LEU A 90 -8.42 -1.80 0.87
C LEU A 90 -9.51 -2.09 -0.14
N GLU A 91 -10.62 -1.36 -0.04
CA GLU A 91 -11.67 -1.36 -1.06
C GLU A 91 -11.13 -0.82 -2.39
N LEU A 92 -11.61 -1.38 -3.50
CA LEU A 92 -11.15 -1.03 -4.84
C LEU A 92 -11.35 0.46 -5.14
N GLU A 93 -12.50 1.00 -4.75
CA GLU A 93 -12.86 2.41 -4.94
C GLU A 93 -11.90 3.35 -4.20
N LEU A 94 -11.40 2.92 -3.03
CA LEU A 94 -10.43 3.68 -2.27
C LEU A 94 -9.06 3.69 -2.96
N VAL A 95 -8.62 2.56 -3.49
CA VAL A 95 -7.38 2.46 -4.27
C VAL A 95 -7.46 3.37 -5.51
N GLU A 96 -8.57 3.32 -6.25
CA GLU A 96 -8.79 4.19 -7.39
C GLU A 96 -8.75 5.67 -6.99
N LEU A 97 -9.40 6.04 -5.89
CA LEU A 97 -9.41 7.41 -5.38
C LEU A 97 -8.00 7.90 -5.04
N ILE A 98 -7.20 7.08 -4.35
CA ILE A 98 -5.82 7.40 -3.98
C ILE A 98 -4.97 7.66 -5.23
N VAL A 99 -5.05 6.78 -6.23
CA VAL A 99 -4.28 6.92 -7.47
C VAL A 99 -4.73 8.16 -8.25
N ARG A 100 -6.04 8.41 -8.35
CA ARG A 100 -6.57 9.61 -9.03
C ARG A 100 -6.10 10.90 -8.35
N ARG A 101 -6.09 10.95 -7.01
CA ARG A 101 -5.63 12.12 -6.26
C ARG A 101 -4.16 12.44 -6.54
N GLN A 102 -3.30 11.42 -6.57
CA GLN A 102 -1.87 11.62 -6.85
C GLN A 102 -1.57 12.04 -8.29
N ARG A 103 -2.47 11.78 -9.24
CA ARG A 103 -2.37 12.35 -10.59
C ARG A 103 -2.77 13.83 -10.63
N ALA A 104 -3.65 14.27 -9.75
CA ALA A 104 -4.18 15.64 -9.71
C ALA A 104 -3.28 16.61 -8.93
N GLU A 105 -2.48 16.11 -7.98
CA GLU A 105 -1.47 16.90 -7.26
C GLU A 105 -0.09 16.70 -7.90
N PRO A 106 0.46 17.70 -8.64
CA PRO A 106 1.85 17.62 -9.09
C PRO A 106 2.75 17.59 -7.85
N ALA A 107 3.76 16.71 -7.88
CA ALA A 107 4.76 16.55 -6.83
C ALA A 107 5.30 17.91 -6.39
N ARG A 108 5.05 18.27 -5.13
CA ARG A 108 5.65 19.45 -4.48
C ARG A 108 7.02 19.10 -3.92
#